data_AF-A0A2E5KTY3-F1
#
_entry.id   AF-A0A2E5KTY3-F1
#
_cell.length_a   1.000
_cell.length_b   1.000
_cell.length_c   1.000
_cell.angle_alpha   90.00
_cell.angle_beta   90.00
_cell.angle_gamma   90.00
#
_symmetry.space_group_name_H-M   'P 1'
#
loop_
_entity.id
_entity.type
_entity.pdbx_description
1 polymer ?
#
loop_
_entity_poly.entity_id
_entity_poly.type
_entity_poly.pdbx_seq_one_letter_code
_entity_poly.pdbx_strand_id
1 'polypeptide(L)'
;MVLKEKGVEFQMVESQPHTQLQNELHPFGKVPAFRHGEFTLYETTAIMRYVDEAFEGPALQPETPAERAQMDQWMSAVNDVYYDAMIRRLVLERLAPMIFERDPDELKIKSALPDIEHQLDILDRRSSRPCLLFPGIARLNESEG
;
A
#
# COMPACT_ATOMS: atom_id res chain seq x y z
N MET A 1 -6.55 -3.94 -6.16
CA MET A 1 -7.16 -2.65 -6.50
C MET A 1 -6.75 -2.15 -7.88
N VAL A 2 -5.45 -2.07 -8.22
CA VAL A 2 -4.99 -1.56 -9.54
C VAL A 2 -5.69 -2.19 -10.76
N LEU A 3 -5.80 -3.52 -10.85
CA LEU A 3 -6.49 -4.21 -11.95
C LEU A 3 -7.97 -3.81 -12.06
N LYS A 4 -8.63 -3.59 -10.92
CA LYS A 4 -10.03 -3.14 -10.88
C LYS A 4 -10.17 -1.71 -11.37
N GLU A 5 -9.26 -0.81 -10.98
CA GLU A 5 -9.26 0.59 -11.45
C GLU A 5 -9.00 0.70 -12.96
N LYS A 6 -8.16 -0.20 -13.52
CA LYS A 6 -7.96 -0.32 -14.96
C LYS A 6 -9.12 -1.00 -15.70
N GLY A 7 -10.11 -1.56 -15.00
CA GLY A 7 -11.19 -2.33 -15.61
C GLY A 7 -10.73 -3.65 -16.24
N VAL A 8 -9.59 -4.19 -15.80
CA VAL A 8 -9.02 -5.44 -16.32
C VAL A 8 -9.68 -6.63 -15.64
N GLU A 9 -10.15 -7.61 -16.40
CA GLU A 9 -10.60 -8.88 -15.85
C GLU A 9 -9.43 -9.67 -15.28
N PHE A 10 -9.58 -10.23 -14.08
CA PHE A 10 -8.55 -11.01 -13.43
C PHE A 10 -9.13 -12.15 -12.60
N GLN A 11 -8.35 -13.20 -12.41
CA GLN A 11 -8.63 -14.24 -11.44
C GLN A 11 -7.78 -14.01 -10.19
N MET A 12 -8.43 -13.88 -9.03
CA MET A 12 -7.74 -13.89 -7.75
C MET A 12 -7.58 -15.34 -7.28
N VAL A 13 -6.33 -15.75 -7.08
CA VAL A 13 -6.00 -17.05 -6.48
C VAL A 13 -5.50 -16.78 -5.08
N GLU A 14 -6.26 -17.22 -4.08
CA GLU A 14 -5.84 -17.13 -2.69
C GLU A 14 -4.66 -18.06 -2.44
N SER A 15 -3.60 -17.52 -1.84
CA SER A 15 -2.38 -18.25 -1.52
C SER A 15 -1.79 -17.67 -0.25
N GLN A 16 -1.26 -18.54 0.61
CA GLN A 16 -0.48 -18.13 1.76
C GLN A 16 1.00 -18.02 1.37
N PRO A 17 1.78 -17.18 2.08
CA PRO A 17 3.23 -17.17 1.94
C PRO A 17 3.83 -18.57 2.10
N HIS A 18 4.90 -18.85 1.37
CA HIS A 18 5.72 -20.07 1.45
C HIS A 18 5.03 -21.38 1.04
N THR A 19 3.84 -21.32 0.46
CA THR A 19 3.20 -22.49 -0.20
C THR A 19 3.97 -22.89 -1.46
N GLN A 20 3.78 -24.13 -1.92
CA GLN A 20 4.42 -24.63 -3.15
C GLN A 20 4.11 -23.72 -4.36
N LEU A 21 2.83 -23.42 -4.58
CA LEU A 21 2.38 -22.53 -5.65
C LEU A 21 3.05 -21.16 -5.57
N GLN A 22 3.18 -20.60 -4.36
CA GLN A 22 3.77 -19.27 -4.21
C GLN A 22 5.28 -19.28 -4.46
N ASN A 23 5.98 -20.34 -4.05
CA ASN A 23 7.43 -20.47 -4.28
C ASN A 23 7.77 -20.65 -5.77
N GLU A 24 6.86 -21.21 -6.57
CA GLU A 24 7.00 -21.28 -8.03
C GLU A 24 6.88 -19.89 -8.71
N LEU A 25 6.16 -18.95 -8.08
CA LEU A 25 5.84 -17.64 -8.64
C LEU A 25 6.64 -16.48 -8.06
N HIS A 26 7.08 -16.61 -6.81
CA HIS A 26 7.77 -15.59 -6.06
C HIS A 26 9.01 -16.21 -5.42
N PRO A 27 10.23 -15.77 -5.79
CA PRO A 27 11.47 -16.42 -5.34
C PRO A 27 11.71 -16.35 -3.82
N PHE A 28 11.03 -15.43 -3.13
CA PHE A 28 11.06 -15.26 -1.68
C PHE A 28 9.83 -15.87 -0.97
N GLY A 29 8.95 -16.53 -1.71
CA GLY A 29 7.72 -17.14 -1.19
C GLY A 29 6.73 -16.15 -0.58
N LYS A 30 6.81 -14.86 -0.89
CA LYS A 30 5.89 -13.84 -0.36
C LYS A 30 4.69 -13.67 -1.29
N VAL A 31 3.67 -12.96 -0.80
CA VAL A 31 2.52 -12.49 -1.60
C VAL A 31 2.56 -10.96 -1.67
N PRO A 32 2.05 -10.33 -2.75
CA PRO A 32 1.46 -10.94 -3.95
C PRO A 32 2.49 -11.41 -4.99
N ALA A 33 2.07 -12.30 -5.89
CA ALA A 33 2.71 -12.53 -7.20
C ALA A 33 1.66 -12.34 -8.30
N PHE A 34 2.13 -12.01 -9.51
CA PHE A 34 1.32 -11.68 -10.67
C PHE A 34 1.75 -12.52 -11.87
N ARG A 35 0.78 -12.93 -12.69
CA ARG A 35 1.02 -13.65 -13.95
C ARG A 35 0.13 -13.09 -15.06
N HIS A 36 0.73 -12.81 -16.21
CA HIS A 36 0.05 -12.42 -17.45
C HIS A 36 0.61 -13.26 -18.59
N GLY A 37 -0.13 -14.29 -19.02
CA GLY A 37 0.41 -15.32 -19.92
C GLY A 37 1.62 -16.02 -19.30
N GLU A 38 2.74 -16.07 -20.03
CA GLU A 38 4.02 -16.62 -19.56
C GLU A 38 4.82 -15.63 -18.71
N PHE A 39 4.41 -14.36 -18.63
CA PHE A 39 5.12 -13.34 -17.86
C PHE A 39 4.70 -13.41 -16.38
N THR A 40 5.68 -13.56 -15.50
CA THR A 40 5.49 -13.54 -14.04
C THR A 40 6.24 -12.38 -13.40
N LEU A 41 5.61 -11.73 -12.43
CA LEU A 41 6.18 -10.59 -11.72
C LEU A 41 5.83 -10.67 -10.22
N TYR A 42 6.75 -10.20 -9.38
CA TYR A 42 6.55 -10.05 -7.94
C TYR A 42 6.93 -8.62 -7.52
N GLU A 43 6.69 -8.30 -6.25
CA GLU A 43 6.70 -6.93 -5.68
C GLU A 43 5.49 -6.06 -6.09
N THR A 44 4.74 -5.60 -5.09
CA THR A 44 3.49 -4.85 -5.28
C THR A 44 3.68 -3.60 -6.16
N THR A 45 4.74 -2.81 -5.93
CA THR A 45 5.00 -1.59 -6.72
C THR A 45 5.30 -1.90 -8.18
N ALA A 46 6.08 -2.97 -8.46
CA ALA A 46 6.39 -3.39 -9.81
C ALA A 46 5.14 -3.89 -10.54
N ILE A 47 4.31 -4.69 -9.86
CA ILE A 47 3.02 -5.17 -10.39
C ILE A 47 2.11 -3.99 -10.73
N MET A 48 1.98 -3.00 -9.84
CA MET A 48 1.13 -1.83 -10.09
C MET A 48 1.62 -1.00 -11.29
N ARG A 49 2.94 -0.79 -11.40
CA ARG A 49 3.55 -0.09 -12.54
C ARG A 49 3.25 -0.81 -13.85
N TYR A 50 3.51 -2.12 -13.88
CA TYR A 50 3.26 -2.96 -15.05
C TYR A 50 1.79 -2.92 -15.46
N VAL A 51 0.87 -3.06 -14.50
CA VAL A 51 -0.58 -3.07 -14.80
C VAL A 51 -1.03 -1.73 -15.37
N ASP A 52 -0.52 -0.61 -14.85
CA ASP A 52 -0.90 0.70 -15.38
C ASP A 52 -0.36 0.96 -16.81
N GLU A 53 0.85 0.48 -17.11
CA GLU A 53 1.50 0.67 -18.41
C GLU A 53 1.05 -0.33 -19.49
N ALA A 54 0.74 -1.58 -19.09
CA ALA A 54 0.47 -2.67 -20.03
C ALA A 54 -1.02 -2.79 -20.45
N PHE A 55 -1.93 -2.20 -19.69
CA PHE A 55 -3.38 -2.33 -19.92
C PHE A 55 -4.03 -0.96 -20.18
N GLU A 56 -5.05 -0.98 -21.05
CA GLU A 56 -5.91 0.18 -21.30
C GLU A 56 -6.70 0.60 -20.04
N GLY A 57 -7.28 1.79 -20.07
CA GLY A 57 -8.03 2.37 -18.96
C GLY A 57 -7.42 3.68 -18.46
N PRO A 58 -7.93 4.23 -17.35
CA PRO A 58 -7.42 5.48 -16.80
C PRO A 58 -5.93 5.36 -16.44
N ALA A 59 -5.18 6.46 -16.61
CA ALA A 59 -3.82 6.54 -16.12
C ALA A 59 -3.83 6.58 -14.59
N LEU A 60 -3.06 5.71 -13.95
CA LEU A 60 -2.96 5.64 -12.48
C LEU A 60 -1.69 6.32 -11.95
N GLN A 61 -0.92 6.93 -12.84
CA GLN A 61 0.29 7.66 -12.53
C GLN A 61 0.28 9.05 -13.17
N PRO A 62 0.97 10.02 -12.55
CA PRO A 62 1.18 11.31 -13.19
C PRO A 62 1.98 11.22 -14.51
N GLU A 63 1.77 12.19 -15.39
CA GLU A 63 2.42 12.24 -16.70
C GLU A 63 3.84 12.79 -16.63
N THR A 64 4.12 13.71 -15.70
CA THR A 64 5.44 14.33 -15.61
C THR A 64 6.40 13.53 -14.72
N PRO A 65 7.71 13.50 -15.03
CA PRO A 65 8.70 12.85 -14.18
C PRO A 65 8.72 13.39 -12.74
N ALA A 66 8.50 14.70 -12.57
CA ALA A 66 8.53 15.34 -11.26
C ALA A 66 7.35 14.92 -10.37
N GLU A 67 6.15 14.78 -10.95
CA GLU A 67 4.98 14.31 -10.20
C GLU A 67 5.06 12.81 -9.92
N ARG A 68 5.57 12.00 -10.87
CA ARG A 68 5.85 10.58 -10.60
C ARG A 68 6.86 10.40 -9.48
N ALA A 69 7.94 11.19 -9.47
CA ALA A 69 8.91 11.15 -8.39
C ALA A 69 8.29 11.46 -7.02
N GLN A 70 7.32 12.39 -6.95
CA GLN A 70 6.59 12.68 -5.71
C GLN A 70 5.67 11.53 -5.30
N MET A 71 4.99 10.89 -6.26
CA MET A 71 4.18 9.69 -6.01
C MET A 71 5.07 8.54 -5.49
N ASP A 72 6.18 8.26 -6.16
CA ASP A 72 7.14 7.21 -5.79
C ASP A 72 7.78 7.47 -4.42
N GLN A 73 8.06 8.74 -4.10
CA GLN A 73 8.51 9.15 -2.77
C GLN A 73 7.50 8.73 -1.69
N TRP A 74 6.20 8.95 -1.90
CA TRP A 74 5.18 8.55 -0.93
C TRP A 74 5.04 7.04 -0.83
N MET A 75 5.07 6.33 -1.96
CA MET A 75 5.00 4.88 -1.97
C MET A 75 6.17 4.26 -1.21
N SER A 76 7.40 4.73 -1.45
CA SER A 76 8.59 4.29 -0.71
C SER A 76 8.49 4.66 0.76
N ALA A 77 8.09 5.90 1.09
CA ALA A 77 7.92 6.29 2.49
C ALA A 77 6.94 5.35 3.20
N VAL A 78 5.77 5.06 2.61
CA VAL A 78 4.79 4.13 3.17
C VAL A 78 5.39 2.76 3.40
N ASN A 79 6.10 2.20 2.41
CA ASN A 79 6.69 0.87 2.49
C ASN A 79 7.82 0.78 3.52
N ASP A 80 8.70 1.78 3.57
CA ASP A 80 9.98 1.71 4.29
C ASP A 80 9.91 2.33 5.69
N VAL A 81 9.00 3.28 5.91
CA VAL A 81 8.92 4.07 7.15
C VAL A 81 7.60 3.83 7.88
N TYR A 82 6.46 3.99 7.20
CA TYR A 82 5.15 3.91 7.88
C TYR A 82 4.73 2.46 8.17
N TYR A 83 5.03 1.53 7.27
CA TYR A 83 4.56 0.14 7.37
C TYR A 83 5.05 -0.54 8.66
N ASP A 84 6.28 -0.28 9.10
CA ASP A 84 6.79 -0.91 10.31
C ASP A 84 6.03 -0.47 11.57
N ALA A 85 5.93 0.85 11.81
CA ALA A 85 5.29 1.37 13.01
C ALA A 85 3.77 1.10 12.99
N MET A 86 3.09 1.52 11.93
CA MET A 86 1.62 1.47 11.85
C MET A 86 1.12 0.06 11.60
N ILE A 87 1.72 -0.68 10.68
CA ILE A 87 1.20 -2.00 10.29
C ILE A 87 1.83 -3.11 11.12
N ARG A 88 3.16 -3.21 11.20
CA ARG A 88 3.81 -4.34 11.89
C ARG A 88 3.70 -4.26 13.41
N ARG A 89 4.01 -3.11 14.00
CA ARG A 89 4.08 -2.98 15.47
C ARG A 89 2.74 -2.65 16.13
N LEU A 90 1.80 -2.02 15.41
CA LEU A 90 0.45 -1.75 15.91
C LEU A 90 -0.60 -2.71 15.36
N VAL A 91 -0.93 -2.64 14.06
CA VAL A 91 -2.08 -3.38 13.51
C VAL A 91 -1.88 -4.90 13.61
N LEU A 92 -0.75 -5.43 13.15
CA LEU A 92 -0.50 -6.87 13.19
C LEU A 92 -0.35 -7.41 14.61
N GLU A 93 0.21 -6.65 15.55
CA GLU A 93 0.24 -7.06 16.97
C GLU A 93 -1.11 -6.94 17.67
N ARG A 94 -2.11 -6.25 17.09
CA ARG A 94 -3.48 -6.29 17.59
C ARG A 94 -4.29 -7.41 16.93
N LEU A 95 -4.08 -7.66 15.63
CA LEU A 95 -4.87 -8.62 14.85
C LEU A 95 -4.35 -10.05 14.95
N ALA A 96 -3.05 -10.28 14.80
CA ALA A 96 -2.50 -11.64 14.79
C ALA A 96 -2.75 -12.37 16.14
N PRO A 97 -2.63 -11.73 17.31
CA PRO A 97 -2.95 -12.37 18.58
C PRO A 97 -4.39 -12.86 18.69
N MET A 98 -5.36 -12.15 18.10
CA MET A 98 -6.75 -12.61 18.04
C MET A 98 -6.92 -13.88 17.19
N ILE A 99 -6.11 -14.03 16.14
CA ILE A 99 -6.14 -15.21 15.24
C ILE A 99 -5.40 -16.39 15.87
N PHE A 100 -4.32 -16.13 16.60
CA PHE A 100 -3.45 -17.15 17.18
C PHE A 100 -3.69 -17.39 18.68
N GLU A 101 -4.80 -16.89 19.24
CA GLU A 101 -5.19 -17.03 20.65
C GLU A 101 -4.05 -16.72 21.64
N ARG A 102 -3.25 -15.69 21.34
CA ARG A 102 -2.21 -15.17 22.24
C ARG A 102 -2.57 -13.77 22.70
N ASP A 103 -1.89 -13.29 23.73
CA ASP A 103 -2.01 -11.91 24.16
C ASP A 103 -1.20 -10.98 23.25
N PRO A 104 -1.71 -9.76 22.95
CA PRO A 104 -0.93 -8.71 22.30
C PRO A 104 0.33 -8.33 23.08
N ASP A 105 1.41 -8.04 22.36
CA ASP A 105 2.62 -7.47 22.95
C ASP A 105 2.42 -5.95 23.17
N GLU A 106 1.93 -5.60 24.35
CA GLU A 106 1.67 -4.21 24.74
C GLU A 106 2.94 -3.36 24.79
N LEU A 107 4.11 -3.94 25.06
CA LEU A 107 5.37 -3.20 25.06
C LEU A 107 5.76 -2.80 23.65
N LYS A 108 5.63 -3.73 22.69
CA LYS A 108 5.88 -3.46 21.27
C LYS A 108 4.94 -2.39 20.74
N ILE A 109 3.65 -2.48 21.06
CA ILE A 109 2.64 -1.49 20.66
C ILE A 109 2.95 -0.12 21.26
N LYS A 110 3.19 -0.04 22.58
CA LYS A 110 3.51 1.22 23.26
C LYS A 110 4.78 1.87 22.71
N SER A 111 5.79 1.06 22.36
CA SER A 111 7.04 1.57 21.76
C SER A 111 6.85 2.17 20.37
N ALA A 112 5.80 1.79 19.64
CA ALA A 112 5.52 2.31 18.30
C ALA A 112 4.71 3.62 18.33
N LEU A 113 4.00 3.93 19.42
CA LEU A 113 3.12 5.09 19.49
C LEU A 113 3.82 6.43 19.17
N PRO A 114 5.03 6.73 19.70
CA PRO A 114 5.70 7.98 19.35
C PRO A 114 6.06 8.09 17.86
N ASP A 115 6.46 6.96 17.25
CA ASP A 115 6.76 6.92 15.81
C ASP A 115 5.48 7.18 14.99
N ILE A 116 4.36 6.58 15.40
CA ILE A 116 3.06 6.74 14.74
C ILE A 116 2.56 8.17 14.87
N GLU A 117 2.63 8.76 16.07
CA GLU A 117 2.26 10.17 16.29
C GLU A 117 3.08 11.10 15.38
N HIS A 118 4.40 10.92 15.34
CA HIS A 118 5.27 11.70 14.48
C HIS A 118 4.95 11.52 12.98
N GLN A 119 4.66 10.29 12.57
CA GLN A 119 4.31 9.96 11.19
C GLN A 119 2.96 10.56 10.77
N LEU A 120 1.95 10.52 11.64
CA LEU A 120 0.65 11.16 11.40
C LEU A 120 0.79 12.69 11.31
N ASP A 121 1.61 13.30 12.17
CA ASP A 121 1.94 14.73 12.10
C ASP A 121 2.53 15.12 10.73
N ILE A 122 3.40 14.28 10.15
CA ILE A 122 3.97 14.52 8.81
C ILE A 122 2.88 14.44 7.74
N LEU A 123 1.98 13.46 7.83
CA LEU A 123 0.87 13.30 6.89
C LEU A 123 -0.08 14.50 6.96
N ASP A 124 -0.47 14.94 8.16
CA ASP A 124 -1.41 16.05 8.36
C ASP A 124 -0.85 17.37 7.82
N ARG A 125 0.41 17.68 8.13
CA ARG A 125 1.07 18.88 7.60
C ARG A 125 1.08 18.90 6.08
N ARG A 126 1.16 17.75 5.43
CA ARG A 126 1.18 17.67 3.97
C ARG A 126 -0.22 17.66 3.35
N SER A 127 -1.19 17.00 3.99
CA SER A 127 -2.59 16.91 3.55
C SER A 127 -3.29 18.28 3.52
N SER A 128 -2.83 19.23 4.35
CA SER A 128 -3.29 20.63 4.32
C SER A 128 -2.94 21.40 3.02
N ARG A 129 -2.14 20.81 2.12
CA ARG A 129 -1.84 21.29 0.76
C ARG A 129 -2.54 20.35 -0.24
N PRO A 130 -3.05 20.85 -1.39
CA PRO A 130 -3.63 19.97 -2.40
C PRO A 130 -2.59 18.92 -2.80
N CYS A 131 -2.85 17.67 -2.41
CA CYS A 131 -1.96 16.54 -2.63
C CYS A 131 -2.70 15.45 -3.40
N LEU A 132 -1.93 14.62 -4.11
CA LEU A 132 -2.42 13.57 -5.02
C LEU A 132 -3.31 12.51 -4.35
N LEU A 133 -3.43 12.50 -3.01
CA LEU A 133 -4.31 11.57 -2.29
C LEU A 133 -5.80 11.93 -2.43
N PHE A 134 -6.12 13.18 -2.79
CA PHE A 134 -7.50 13.63 -3.01
C PHE A 134 -7.57 14.78 -4.03
N PRO A 135 -7.52 14.50 -5.35
CA PRO A 135 -7.87 15.51 -6.35
C PRO A 135 -9.40 15.67 -6.35
N GLY A 136 -9.99 16.36 -5.37
CA GLY A 136 -11.43 16.62 -5.41
C GLY A 136 -12.16 17.04 -4.14
N ILE A 137 -11.56 16.96 -2.95
CA ILE A 137 -12.21 17.46 -1.74
C ILE A 137 -11.69 18.87 -1.47
N ALA A 138 -12.21 19.82 -2.24
CA ALA A 138 -12.15 21.22 -1.87
C ALA A 138 -12.73 21.36 -0.45
N ARG A 139 -12.04 22.13 0.40
CA ARG A 139 -12.42 22.42 1.78
C ARG A 139 -13.90 22.78 1.84
N LEU A 140 -14.72 21.93 2.42
CA LEU A 140 -16.02 22.33 2.95
C LEU A 140 -15.78 23.02 4.30
N ASN A 141 -15.12 24.17 4.26
CA ASN A 141 -15.15 25.09 5.40
C ASN A 141 -15.98 26.30 4.99
N GLU A 142 -17.13 26.38 5.66
CA GLU A 142 -17.70 27.62 6.18
C GLU A 142 -17.96 28.73 5.15
N SER A 143 -19.14 28.65 4.54
CA SER A 143 -19.85 29.85 4.12
C SER A 143 -21.36 29.62 4.15
N GLU A 144 -22.00 30.45 4.98
CA GLU A 144 -23.40 30.92 4.92
C GLU A 144 -24.46 30.13 5.73
N GLY A 145 -24.90 30.76 6.83
CA GLY A 145 -26.14 30.44 7.55
C GLY A 145 -26.14 30.81 9.01
#